data_AF-A0A0J7JWR1-F1
#
_entry.id   AF-A0A0J7JWR1-F1
#
_cell.length_a   1.000
_cell.length_b   1.000
_cell.length_c   1.000
_cell.angle_alpha   90.00
_cell.angle_beta   90.00
_cell.angle_gamma   90.00
#
_symmetry.space_group_name_H-M   'P 1'
#
loop_
_entity.id
_entity.type
_entity.pdbx_description
1 polymer ?
#
loop_
_entity_poly.entity_id
_entity_poly.type
_entity_poly.pdbx_seq_one_letter_code
_entity_poly.pdbx_strand_id
1 'polypeptide(L)'
;MPRLVVFTSEDAHYSVKKLAAFLGIGYDNVYLVKVDSRGKMVVTDLETQIARAVEEGAVPLMVSATAGTTVMGAFDPLREIAEVCRKRELWFHVDAAWGGGALVSRTYRRLLDGVQLADSVTWNPHKLLAAPQQCSTLLLRHE
;
A
#
# COMPACT_ATOMS: atom_id res chain seq x y z
N MET A 1 6.48 -12.95 20.66
CA MET A 1 5.71 -12.84 19.40
C MET A 1 6.67 -13.02 18.24
N PRO A 2 6.27 -13.68 17.14
CA PRO A 2 7.12 -13.74 15.95
C PRO A 2 7.38 -12.33 15.40
N ARG A 3 8.51 -12.14 14.71
CA ARG A 3 8.87 -10.87 14.07
C ARG A 3 7.94 -10.63 12.88
N LEU A 4 7.04 -9.64 12.98
CA LEU A 4 6.13 -9.27 11.89
C LEU A 4 6.83 -8.36 10.88
N VAL A 5 6.54 -8.51 9.58
CA VAL A 5 7.11 -7.66 8.53
C VAL A 5 6.02 -7.04 7.65
N VAL A 6 6.12 -5.74 7.40
CA VAL A 6 5.24 -4.96 6.51
C VAL A 6 6.01 -4.61 5.24
N PHE A 7 5.37 -4.74 4.07
CA PHE A 7 5.97 -4.37 2.79
C PHE A 7 5.32 -3.11 2.25
N THR A 8 6.12 -2.18 1.74
CA THR A 8 5.61 -0.98 1.08
C THR A 8 6.60 -0.46 0.04
N SER A 9 6.15 0.37 -0.88
CA SER A 9 7.02 0.99 -1.89
C SER A 9 8.07 1.87 -1.23
N GLU A 10 9.27 1.96 -1.79
CA GLU A 10 10.27 2.95 -1.35
C GLU A 10 9.80 4.41 -1.47
N ASP A 11 8.84 4.66 -2.39
CA ASP A 11 8.18 5.96 -2.59
C ASP A 11 6.87 6.12 -1.77
N ALA A 12 6.55 5.16 -0.90
CA ALA A 12 5.35 5.21 -0.07
C ALA A 12 5.43 6.35 0.96
N HIS A 13 4.26 6.75 1.46
CA HIS A 13 4.21 7.77 2.50
C HIS A 13 4.89 7.28 3.79
N TYR A 14 5.67 8.16 4.43
CA TYR A 14 6.44 7.82 5.64
C TYR A 14 5.57 7.35 6.83
N SER A 15 4.25 7.54 6.77
CA SER A 15 3.33 7.07 7.82
C SER A 15 3.37 5.57 8.01
N VAL A 16 3.69 4.77 6.98
CA VAL A 16 3.81 3.30 7.13
C VAL A 16 4.93 2.95 8.12
N LYS A 17 6.10 3.59 7.97
CA LYS A 17 7.22 3.44 8.89
C LYS A 17 6.89 3.95 10.29
N LYS A 18 6.24 5.11 10.41
CA LYS A 18 5.78 5.63 11.71
C LYS A 18 4.77 4.69 12.39
N LEU A 19 3.83 4.12 11.63
CA LEU A 19 2.85 3.15 12.14
C LEU A 19 3.55 1.90 12.68
N ALA A 20 4.49 1.33 11.93
CA ALA A 20 5.23 0.16 12.38
C ALA A 20 5.98 0.42 13.69
N ALA A 21 6.63 1.58 13.82
CA ALA A 21 7.26 1.98 15.08
C ALA A 21 6.24 2.13 16.22
N PHE A 22 5.11 2.80 15.96
CA PHE A 22 4.07 3.04 16.95
C PHE A 22 3.40 1.76 17.45
N LEU A 23 3.19 0.78 16.57
CA LEU A 23 2.61 -0.52 16.91
C LEU A 23 3.61 -1.51 17.52
N GLY A 24 4.87 -1.10 17.74
CA GLY A 24 5.92 -1.99 18.26
C GLY A 24 6.43 -3.03 17.26
N ILE A 25 6.07 -2.91 15.97
CA ILE A 25 6.64 -3.72 14.88
C ILE A 25 8.09 -3.29 14.61
N GLY A 26 8.37 -1.98 14.68
CA GLY A 26 9.72 -1.42 14.50
C GLY A 26 10.03 -1.01 13.05
N TYR A 27 10.90 0.00 12.90
CA TYR A 27 11.26 0.57 11.59
C TYR A 27 11.93 -0.42 10.65
N ASP A 28 12.80 -1.29 11.20
CA ASP A 28 13.58 -2.26 10.42
C ASP A 28 12.71 -3.40 9.88
N ASN A 29 11.48 -3.53 10.38
CA ASN A 29 10.50 -4.51 9.94
C ASN A 29 9.52 -3.94 8.89
N VAL A 30 9.83 -2.77 8.33
CA VAL A 30 9.17 -2.25 7.12
C VAL A 30 10.11 -2.43 5.94
N TYR A 31 9.85 -3.46 5.15
CA TYR A 31 10.67 -3.79 3.99
C TYR A 31 10.23 -2.93 2.81
N LEU A 32 11.18 -2.15 2.29
CA LEU A 32 10.96 -1.32 1.13
C LEU A 32 11.10 -2.15 -0.13
N VAL A 33 10.07 -2.10 -0.96
CA VAL A 33 10.04 -2.71 -2.28
C VAL A 33 10.46 -1.65 -3.29
N LYS A 34 11.34 -2.05 -4.22
CA LYS A 34 11.84 -1.17 -5.28
C LYS A 34 10.74 -0.64 -6.18
N VAL A 35 10.96 0.53 -6.77
CA VAL A 35 10.10 1.09 -7.82
C VAL A 35 10.70 1.02 -9.22
N ASP A 36 9.83 1.00 -10.24
CA ASP A 36 10.20 1.20 -11.64
C ASP A 36 10.57 2.66 -11.92
N SER A 37 11.02 2.95 -13.15
CA SER A 37 11.39 4.32 -13.55
C SER A 37 10.25 5.34 -13.53
N ARG A 38 9.01 4.92 -13.21
CA ARG A 38 7.83 5.76 -13.07
C ARG A 38 7.32 5.80 -11.63
N GLY A 39 8.08 5.27 -10.67
CA GLY A 39 7.71 5.29 -9.25
C GLY A 39 6.70 4.22 -8.83
N LYS A 40 6.50 3.18 -9.64
CA LYS A 40 5.56 2.10 -9.31
C LYS A 40 6.27 0.93 -8.70
N MET A 41 5.71 0.36 -7.64
CA MET A 41 6.23 -0.85 -7.01
C MET A 41 6.49 -1.97 -8.03
N VAL A 42 7.67 -2.57 -7.97
CA VAL A 42 8.07 -3.71 -8.81
C VAL A 42 7.60 -5.00 -8.14
N VAL A 43 6.61 -5.66 -8.76
CA VAL A 43 5.95 -6.85 -8.21
C VAL A 43 6.91 -8.03 -7.98
N THR A 44 7.90 -8.21 -8.85
CA THR A 44 8.91 -9.27 -8.68
C THR A 44 9.86 -9.00 -7.51
N ASP A 45 10.13 -7.73 -7.20
CA ASP A 45 10.89 -7.35 -6.00
C ASP A 45 10.04 -7.56 -4.74
N LEU A 46 8.72 -7.29 -4.79
CA LEU A 46 7.78 -7.62 -3.70
C LEU A 46 7.82 -9.12 -3.36
N GLU A 47 7.71 -10.00 -4.36
CA GLU A 47 7.80 -11.45 -4.15
C GLU A 47 9.15 -11.86 -3.55
N THR A 48 10.24 -11.22 -4.00
CA THR A 48 11.59 -11.44 -3.47
C THR A 48 11.70 -11.01 -2.00
N GLN A 49 11.18 -9.84 -1.62
CA GLN A 49 11.19 -9.38 -0.23
C GLN A 49 10.34 -10.25 0.68
N ILE A 50 9.19 -10.74 0.21
CA ILE A 50 8.35 -11.68 0.96
C ILE A 50 9.11 -12.99 1.20
N ALA A 51 9.72 -13.57 0.16
CA ALA A 51 10.51 -14.79 0.29
C ALA A 51 11.67 -14.62 1.29
N ARG A 52 12.39 -13.49 1.20
CA ARG A 52 13.44 -13.12 2.14
C ARG A 52 12.93 -13.05 3.58
N ALA A 53 11.81 -12.38 3.83
CA ALA A 53 11.26 -12.26 5.18
C ALA A 53 10.93 -13.64 5.79
N VAL A 54 10.40 -14.56 4.98
CA VAL A 54 10.14 -15.94 5.38
C VAL A 54 11.44 -16.71 5.67
N GLU A 55 12.45 -16.57 4.82
CA GLU A 55 13.77 -17.20 5.00
C GLU A 55 14.45 -16.73 6.28
N GLU A 56 14.29 -15.45 6.64
CA GLU A 56 14.77 -14.90 7.90
C GLU A 56 13.90 -15.27 9.12
N GLY A 57 12.93 -16.18 8.98
CA GLY A 57 12.03 -16.63 10.05
C GLY A 57 11.03 -15.56 10.53
N ALA A 58 10.82 -14.51 9.76
CA ALA A 58 9.80 -13.49 10.02
C ALA A 58 8.43 -13.95 9.50
N VAL A 59 7.37 -13.28 9.96
CA VAL A 59 6.00 -13.48 9.49
C VAL A 59 5.59 -12.26 8.66
N PRO A 60 5.53 -12.40 7.33
CA PRO A 60 4.87 -11.43 6.45
C PRO A 60 3.46 -11.11 6.94
N LEU A 61 3.17 -9.84 7.18
CA LEU A 61 1.88 -9.39 7.74
C LEU A 61 0.98 -8.77 6.67
N MET A 62 1.49 -7.76 5.97
CA MET A 62 0.68 -6.97 5.05
C MET A 62 1.52 -6.29 3.97
N VAL A 63 0.90 -5.99 2.84
CA VAL A 63 1.43 -5.11 1.81
C VAL A 63 0.62 -3.81 1.80
N SER A 64 1.31 -2.68 1.88
CA SER A 64 0.75 -1.33 1.69
C SER A 64 1.16 -0.81 0.32
N ALA A 65 0.28 -0.96 -0.67
CA ALA A 65 0.44 -0.37 -1.99
C ALA A 65 -0.06 1.07 -2.02
N THR A 66 0.53 1.92 -2.87
CA THR A 66 0.21 3.34 -2.97
C THR A 66 -0.50 3.65 -4.29
N ALA A 67 -1.70 4.21 -4.19
CA ALA A 67 -2.46 4.75 -5.31
C ALA A 67 -2.31 6.28 -5.31
N GLY A 68 -1.23 6.77 -5.92
CA GLY A 68 -0.86 8.18 -5.97
C GLY A 68 0.19 8.53 -4.92
N THR A 69 1.47 8.27 -5.21
CA THR A 69 2.60 8.64 -4.34
C THR A 69 2.67 10.16 -4.16
N THR A 70 3.24 10.61 -3.03
CA THR A 70 3.19 12.03 -2.65
C THR A 70 3.98 12.93 -3.61
N VAL A 71 5.15 12.47 -4.07
CA VAL A 71 6.07 13.26 -4.89
C VAL A 71 5.75 13.11 -6.38
N MET A 72 5.75 11.88 -6.89
CA MET A 72 5.57 11.61 -8.32
C MET A 72 4.11 11.43 -8.75
N GLY A 73 3.18 11.20 -7.81
CA GLY A 73 1.80 10.85 -8.15
C GLY A 73 1.69 9.48 -8.83
N ALA A 74 2.63 8.57 -8.56
CA ALA A 74 2.68 7.24 -9.16
C ALA A 74 1.60 6.31 -8.59
N PHE A 75 1.15 5.35 -9.41
CA PHE A 75 0.13 4.35 -9.03
C PHE A 75 0.70 2.95 -9.18
N ASP A 76 0.83 2.26 -8.05
CA ASP A 76 1.26 0.87 -7.98
C ASP A 76 0.30 -0.05 -8.74
N PRO A 77 0.79 -1.17 -9.30
CA PRO A 77 -0.04 -2.14 -10.04
C PRO A 77 -0.91 -2.97 -9.08
N LEU A 78 -2.01 -2.38 -8.58
CA LEU A 78 -2.83 -2.92 -7.49
C LEU A 78 -3.33 -4.35 -7.75
N ARG A 79 -3.75 -4.65 -8.99
CA ARG A 79 -4.24 -5.99 -9.36
C ARG A 79 -3.16 -7.07 -9.23
N GLU A 80 -1.96 -6.79 -9.70
CA GLU A 80 -0.82 -7.72 -9.62
C GLU A 80 -0.38 -7.91 -8.16
N ILE A 81 -0.36 -6.84 -7.38
CA ILE A 81 -0.05 -6.90 -5.94
C ILE A 81 -1.11 -7.71 -5.18
N ALA A 82 -2.40 -7.55 -5.51
CA ALA A 82 -3.48 -8.32 -4.91
C ALA A 82 -3.33 -9.83 -5.16
N GLU A 83 -2.86 -10.23 -6.35
CA GLU A 83 -2.58 -11.64 -6.65
C GLU A 83 -1.45 -12.20 -5.79
N VAL A 84 -0.38 -11.43 -5.55
CA VAL A 84 0.69 -11.81 -4.63
C VAL A 84 0.15 -11.95 -3.21
N CYS A 85 -0.61 -10.96 -2.74
CA CYS A 85 -1.16 -10.96 -1.38
C CYS A 85 -2.07 -12.18 -1.14
N ARG A 86 -2.97 -12.49 -2.09
CA ARG A 86 -3.85 -13.65 -1.99
C ARG A 86 -3.10 -14.99 -1.96
N LYS A 87 -2.07 -15.15 -2.80
CA LYS A 87 -1.26 -16.38 -2.83
C LYS A 87 -0.46 -16.62 -1.55
N ARG A 88 -0.19 -15.54 -0.80
CA ARG A 88 0.66 -15.54 0.40
C ARG A 88 -0.13 -15.24 1.69
N GLU A 89 -1.45 -15.17 1.59
CA GLU A 89 -2.36 -14.85 2.70
C GLU A 89 -1.98 -13.56 3.47
N LEU A 90 -1.59 -12.53 2.71
CA LEU A 90 -1.21 -11.22 3.27
C LEU A 90 -2.38 -10.25 3.20
N TRP A 91 -2.51 -9.41 4.24
CA TRP A 91 -3.44 -8.29 4.19
C TRP A 91 -3.03 -7.30 3.10
N PHE A 92 -3.96 -6.94 2.23
CA PHE A 92 -3.73 -5.99 1.14
C PHE A 92 -4.36 -4.62 1.46
N HIS A 93 -3.51 -3.65 1.82
CA HIS A 93 -3.90 -2.26 2.02
C HIS A 93 -3.56 -1.41 0.81
N VAL A 94 -4.47 -0.52 0.41
CA VAL A 94 -4.22 0.53 -0.58
C VAL A 94 -4.25 1.91 0.09
N ASP A 95 -3.10 2.57 0.13
CA ASP A 95 -3.02 3.99 0.43
C ASP A 95 -3.44 4.80 -0.81
N ALA A 96 -4.73 5.14 -0.86
CA ALA A 96 -5.31 6.03 -1.85
C ALA A 96 -5.57 7.42 -1.26
N ALA A 97 -4.82 7.85 -0.23
CA ALA A 97 -5.03 9.13 0.44
C ALA A 97 -5.05 10.28 -0.57
N TRP A 98 -4.06 10.31 -1.47
CA TRP A 98 -4.00 11.27 -2.58
C TRP A 98 -4.83 10.82 -3.78
N GLY A 99 -4.49 9.69 -4.41
CA GLY A 99 -5.06 9.30 -5.71
C GLY A 99 -6.50 8.80 -5.67
N GLY A 100 -7.08 8.56 -4.49
CA GLY A 100 -8.46 8.08 -4.36
C GLY A 100 -9.51 9.00 -4.99
N GLY A 101 -9.22 10.31 -5.09
CA GLY A 101 -10.09 11.25 -5.81
C GLY A 101 -10.29 10.90 -7.29
N ALA A 102 -9.34 10.20 -7.91
CA ALA A 102 -9.46 9.77 -9.31
C ALA A 102 -10.59 8.76 -9.53
N LEU A 103 -11.08 8.07 -8.49
CA LEU A 103 -12.24 7.15 -8.58
C LEU A 103 -13.52 7.88 -8.99
N VAL A 104 -13.65 9.17 -8.68
CA VAL A 104 -14.82 9.98 -9.05
C VAL A 104 -14.81 10.30 -10.56
N SER A 105 -13.63 10.28 -11.19
CA SER A 105 -13.48 10.56 -12.62
C SER A 105 -13.73 9.31 -13.46
N ARG A 106 -14.68 9.38 -14.40
CA ARG A 106 -14.92 8.31 -15.39
C ARG A 106 -13.69 8.04 -16.27
N THR A 107 -12.84 9.05 -16.48
CA THR A 107 -11.63 8.97 -17.32
C THR A 107 -10.43 8.37 -16.57
N TYR A 108 -10.26 8.74 -15.29
CA TYR A 108 -9.05 8.42 -14.53
C TYR A 108 -9.22 7.29 -13.50
N ARG A 109 -10.45 6.84 -13.18
CA ARG A 109 -10.69 5.76 -12.21
C ARG A 109 -9.89 4.47 -12.46
N ARG A 110 -9.53 4.21 -13.73
CA ARG A 110 -8.70 3.07 -14.15
C ARG A 110 -7.28 3.07 -13.58
N LEU A 111 -6.78 4.21 -13.09
CA LEU A 111 -5.50 4.29 -12.38
C LEU A 111 -5.51 3.46 -11.08
N LEU A 112 -6.69 3.16 -10.54
CA LEU A 112 -6.88 2.34 -9.35
C LEU A 112 -7.47 0.96 -9.69
N ASP A 113 -7.28 0.45 -10.91
CA ASP A 113 -7.75 -0.91 -11.24
C ASP A 113 -7.11 -1.94 -10.29
N GLY A 114 -7.96 -2.66 -9.55
CA GLY A 114 -7.54 -3.60 -8.51
C GLY A 114 -7.81 -3.13 -7.08
N VAL A 115 -8.19 -1.86 -6.86
CA VAL A 115 -8.53 -1.36 -5.51
C VAL A 115 -9.71 -2.12 -4.88
N GLN A 116 -10.64 -2.60 -5.70
CA GLN A 116 -11.76 -3.45 -5.29
C GLN A 116 -11.34 -4.87 -4.88
N LEU A 117 -10.04 -5.19 -4.88
CA LEU A 117 -9.45 -6.42 -4.34
C LEU A 117 -8.77 -6.19 -2.97
N ALA A 118 -8.67 -4.94 -2.51
CA ALA A 118 -8.05 -4.59 -1.23
C ALA A 118 -8.92 -4.97 -0.04
N ASP A 119 -8.27 -5.33 1.06
CA ASP A 119 -8.91 -5.57 2.36
C ASP A 119 -9.19 -4.25 3.08
N SER A 120 -8.35 -3.24 2.84
CA SER A 120 -8.60 -1.87 3.29
C SER A 120 -8.07 -0.79 2.37
N VAL A 121 -8.69 0.38 2.44
CA VAL A 121 -8.31 1.56 1.64
C VAL A 121 -8.29 2.80 2.52
N THR A 122 -7.19 3.55 2.49
CA THR A 122 -7.13 4.92 3.02
C THR A 122 -7.51 5.89 1.92
N TRP A 123 -8.38 6.87 2.20
CA TRP A 123 -8.72 7.94 1.24
C TRP A 123 -8.92 9.28 1.96
N ASN A 124 -8.36 10.37 1.41
CA ASN A 124 -8.47 11.70 2.00
C ASN A 124 -9.24 12.64 1.06
N PRO A 125 -10.56 12.80 1.24
CA PRO A 125 -11.33 13.80 0.49
C PRO A 125 -10.80 15.23 0.62
N HIS A 126 -10.09 15.57 1.72
CA HIS A 126 -9.47 16.90 1.86
C HIS A 126 -8.31 17.17 0.89
N LYS A 127 -7.90 16.17 0.09
CA LYS A 127 -6.88 16.33 -0.94
C LYS A 127 -7.54 16.63 -2.29
N LEU A 128 -7.60 15.65 -3.21
CA LEU A 128 -8.10 15.86 -4.57
C LEU A 128 -9.56 16.32 -4.67
N LEU A 129 -10.39 16.13 -3.63
CA LEU A 129 -11.79 16.59 -3.62
C LEU A 129 -11.99 17.92 -2.87
N ALA A 130 -10.91 18.54 -2.37
CA ALA A 130 -10.92 19.85 -1.73
C ALA A 130 -11.90 20.01 -0.55
N ALA A 131 -12.24 18.91 0.15
CA ALA A 131 -12.96 19.02 1.42
C ALA A 131 -12.11 19.78 2.47
N PRO A 132 -12.70 20.49 3.44
CA PRO A 132 -11.94 21.15 4.49
C PRO A 132 -11.09 20.16 5.30
N GLN A 133 -9.89 20.58 5.70
CA GLN A 133 -9.01 19.78 6.56
C GLN A 133 -9.54 19.77 8.01
N GLN A 134 -9.57 18.64 8.72
CA GLN A 134 -9.20 17.27 8.32
C GLN A 134 -10.41 16.46 7.82
N CYS A 135 -10.22 15.69 6.74
CA CYS A 135 -11.19 14.72 6.23
C CYS A 135 -10.49 13.47 5.67
N SER A 136 -10.41 12.40 6.44
CA SER A 136 -9.71 11.16 6.08
C SER A 136 -10.57 9.95 6.45
N THR A 137 -10.61 8.94 5.60
CA THR A 137 -11.41 7.73 5.81
C THR A 137 -10.55 6.49 5.68
N LEU A 138 -10.82 5.50 6.53
CA LEU A 138 -10.38 4.12 6.37
C LEU A 138 -11.61 3.29 5.98
N LEU A 139 -11.56 2.68 4.81
CA LEU A 139 -12.57 1.75 4.33
C LEU A 139 -12.06 0.33 4.56
N LEU A 140 -12.88 -0.52 5.17
CA LEU A 140 -12.60 -1.94 5.35
C LEU A 140 -13.56 -2.74 4.49
N ARG A 141 -13.06 -3.80 3.86
CA ARG A 141 -13.93 -4.82 3.28
C ARG A 141 -14.60 -5.59 4.41
N HIS A 142 -15.92 -5.73 4.34
CA HIS A 142 -16.69 -6.60 5.23
C HIS A 142 -17.20 -7.78 4.40
N GLU A 143 -17.08 -8.98 4.93
CA GLU A 143 -17.73 -10.19 4.41
C GLU A 143 -19.08 -10.41 5.09
#